data_AF-A0A2H6FKN6-F1
#
_entry.id   AF-A0A2H6FKN6-F1
#
_cell.length_a   1.000
_cell.length_b   1.000
_cell.length_c   1.000
_cell.angle_alpha   90.00
_cell.angle_beta   90.00
_cell.angle_gamma   90.00
#
_symmetry.space_group_name_H-M   'P 1'
#
loop_
_entity.id
_entity.type
_entity.pdbx_description
1 polymer ?
#
loop_
_entity_poly.entity_id
_entity_poly.type
_entity_poly.pdbx_seq_one_letter_code
_entity_poly.pdbx_strand_id
1 'polypeptide(L)' 'MPKLKDVDVNYDQIRELVSQLDFEKKMDLIREVVRERGYKKNFYVYTEGLTKKYNIPRMSEKELDTFLHEKN' A
#
# COMPACT_ATOMS: atom_id res chain seq x y z
N MET A 1 22.99 29.11 -0.37
CA MET A 1 22.18 27.93 -0.75
C MET A 1 20.72 28.36 -0.80
N PRO A 2 20.01 28.20 -1.93
CA PRO A 2 18.59 28.55 -1.99
C PRO A 2 17.83 27.61 -1.05
N LYS A 3 17.02 28.17 -0.16
CA LYS A 3 16.08 27.41 0.67
C LYS A 3 15.08 26.76 -0.29
N LEU A 4 15.08 25.44 -0.38
CA LEU A 4 14.01 24.69 -1.06
C LEU A 4 12.69 25.17 -0.45
N LYS A 5 11.91 25.92 -1.21
CA LYS A 5 10.55 26.31 -0.83
C LYS A 5 9.78 25.02 -0.59
N ASP A 6 9.01 24.97 0.49
CA ASP A 6 8.07 23.88 0.77
C ASP A 6 7.28 23.61 -0.51
N VAL A 7 7.59 22.48 -1.16
CA VAL A 7 6.88 22.06 -2.36
C VAL A 7 5.54 21.58 -1.85
N ASP A 8 4.48 22.33 -2.13
CA ASP A 8 3.13 21.93 -1.79
C ASP A 8 2.76 20.74 -2.69
N VAL A 9 2.84 19.55 -2.11
CA VAL A 9 2.67 18.29 -2.84
C VAL A 9 1.18 18.06 -3.07
N ASN A 10 0.70 18.37 -4.27
CA ASN A 10 -0.68 18.12 -4.65
C ASN A 10 -0.91 16.63 -4.97
N TYR A 11 -1.73 15.97 -4.15
CA TYR A 11 -2.04 14.55 -4.29
C TYR A 11 -2.76 14.20 -5.60
N ASP A 12 -3.68 15.05 -6.06
CA ASP A 12 -4.44 14.80 -7.28
C ASP A 12 -3.54 14.84 -8.52
N GLN A 13 -2.57 15.75 -8.55
CA GLN A 13 -1.56 15.82 -9.60
C GLN A 13 -0.66 14.57 -9.62
N ILE A 14 -0.20 14.11 -8.45
CA ILE A 14 0.57 12.87 -8.36
C ILE A 14 -0.26 11.68 -8.85
N ARG A 15 -1.53 11.61 -8.44
CA ARG A 15 -2.42 10.53 -8.85
C ARG A 15 -2.58 10.47 -10.36
N GLU A 16 -2.81 11.61 -11.01
CA GLU A 16 -2.95 11.69 -12.46
C GLU A 16 -1.67 11.25 -13.18
N LEU A 17 -0.51 11.71 -12.71
CA LEU A 17 0.79 11.29 -13.25
C LEU A 17 1.02 9.79 -13.10
N VAL A 18 0.74 9.22 -11.92
CA VAL A 18 0.86 7.77 -11.69
C VAL A 18 -0.10 6.99 -12.57
N SER A 19 -1.33 7.48 -12.79
CA SER A 19 -2.30 6.83 -13.67
C SER A 19 -1.84 6.75 -15.13
N GLN A 20 -1.07 7.73 -15.60
CA GLN A 20 -0.52 7.78 -16.96
C GLN A 20 0.69 6.86 -17.17
N LEU A 21 1.33 6.37 -16.11
CA LEU A 21 2.47 5.45 -16.22
C LEU A 21 2.05 4.13 -16.90
N ASP A 22 2.96 3.57 -17.69
CA ASP A 22 2.86 2.19 -18.18
C ASP A 22 2.93 1.20 -17.01
N PHE A 23 2.49 -0.04 -17.26
CA PHE A 23 2.38 -1.06 -16.22
C PHE A 23 3.72 -1.33 -15.52
N GLU A 24 4.81 -1.42 -16.28
CA GLU A 24 6.14 -1.71 -15.72
C GLU A 24 6.60 -0.61 -14.77
N LYS A 25 6.47 0.66 -15.16
CA LYS A 25 6.83 1.80 -14.31
C LYS A 25 5.93 1.91 -13.08
N LYS A 26 4.64 1.57 -13.20
CA LYS A 26 3.76 1.47 -12.02
C LYS A 26 4.29 0.43 -11.04
N MET A 27 4.67 -0.75 -11.53
CA MET A 27 5.20 -1.81 -10.69
C MET A 27 6.53 -1.43 -10.03
N ASP A 28 7.42 -0.73 -10.75
CA ASP A 28 8.68 -0.26 -10.19
C ASP A 28 8.47 0.82 -9.13
N LEU A 29 7.59 1.80 -9.38
CA LEU A 29 7.22 2.81 -8.39
C LEU A 29 6.65 2.16 -7.12
N ILE A 30 5.75 1.17 -7.27
CA ILE A 30 5.22 0.41 -6.13
C ILE A 30 6.36 -0.28 -5.37
N ARG A 31 7.30 -0.93 -6.08
CA ARG A 31 8.46 -1.60 -5.46
C ARG A 31 9.34 -0.63 -4.68
N GLU A 32 9.51 0.60 -5.15
CA GLU A 32 10.25 1.63 -4.43
C GLU A 32 9.51 2.09 -3.16
N VAL A 33 8.21 2.41 -3.28
CA VAL A 33 7.40 2.86 -2.13
C VAL A 33 7.34 1.79 -1.03
N VAL A 34 7.14 0.51 -1.39
CA VAL A 34 7.06 -0.57 -0.38
C VAL A 34 8.39 -0.86 0.31
N ARG A 35 9.52 -0.44 -0.27
CA ARG A 35 10.85 -0.55 0.38
C ARG A 35 11.02 0.48 1.49
N GLU A 36 10.26 1.58 1.47
CA GLU A 36 10.34 2.57 2.53
C GLU A 36 9.84 2.00 3.86
N ARG A 37 10.70 2.07 4.89
CA ARG A 37 10.40 1.56 6.24
C ARG A 37 9.16 2.23 6.85
N GLY A 38 8.96 3.52 6.56
CA GLY A 38 7.80 4.29 7.03
C GLY A 38 6.49 3.78 6.44
N TYR A 39 6.44 3.60 5.11
CA TYR A 39 5.29 3.01 4.42
C TYR A 39 4.95 1.62 5.00
N LYS A 40 5.95 0.74 5.12
CA LYS A 40 5.75 -0.62 5.65
C LYS A 40 5.15 -0.60 7.06
N LYS A 41 5.66 0.26 7.96
CA LYS A 41 5.11 0.41 9.32
C LYS A 41 3.65 0.87 9.30
N ASN A 42 3.35 1.92 8.53
CA ASN A 42 2.00 2.48 8.46
C ASN A 42 1.01 1.49 7.86
N PHE A 43 1.43 0.75 6.82
CA PHE A 43 0.63 -0.30 6.20
C PHE A 43 0.29 -1.42 7.18
N TYR A 44 1.25 -1.91 7.98
CA TYR A 44 0.96 -2.93 8.99
C TYR A 44 0.03 -2.43 10.10
N VAL A 45 0.24 -1.20 10.59
CA VAL A 45 -0.66 -0.61 11.61
C VAL A 45 -2.08 -0.49 11.08
N TYR A 46 -2.23 -0.01 9.84
CA TYR A 46 -3.53 0.10 9.19
C TYR A 46 -4.21 -1.27 9.03
N THR A 47 -3.48 -2.26 8.50
CA THR A 47 -4.03 -3.61 8.27
C THR A 47 -4.33 -4.34 9.57
N GLU A 48 -3.54 -4.16 10.63
CA GLU A 48 -3.85 -4.66 11.98
C GLU A 48 -5.11 -4.01 12.56
N GLY A 49 -5.35 -2.72 12.28
CA GLY A 49 -6.60 -2.05 12.62
C GLY A 49 -7.80 -2.68 11.92
N LEU A 50 -7.66 -3.03 10.64
CA LEU A 50 -8.71 -3.70 9.88
C LEU A 50 -8.99 -5.11 10.41
N THR A 51 -7.95 -5.91 10.70
CA THR A 51 -8.16 -7.28 11.21
C THR A 51 -8.92 -7.26 12.53
N LYS A 52 -8.62 -6.32 13.43
CA LYS A 52 -9.37 -6.11 14.67
C LYS A 52 -10.81 -5.67 14.40
N LYS A 53 -11.01 -4.67 13.53
CA LYS A 53 -12.33 -4.11 13.22
C LYS A 53 -13.30 -5.15 12.65
N TYR A 54 -12.81 -6.03 11.77
CA TYR A 54 -13.61 -7.03 11.08
C TYR A 54 -13.54 -8.42 11.75
N ASN A 55 -12.90 -8.52 12.91
CA ASN A 55 -12.70 -9.77 13.65
C ASN A 55 -12.13 -10.88 12.76
N ILE A 56 -11.18 -10.53 11.88
CA ILE A 56 -10.54 -11.46 10.95
C ILE A 56 -9.67 -12.40 11.80
N PRO A 57 -9.92 -13.72 11.78
CA PRO A 57 -9.16 -14.64 12.59
C PRO A 57 -7.72 -14.73 12.10
N ARG A 58 -6.80 -15.04 13.03
CA ARG A 58 -5.43 -15.40 12.66
C ARG A 58 -5.47 -16.72 11.91
N MET A 59 -4.83 -16.76 10.76
CA MET A 59 -4.77 -17.92 9.87
C MET A 59 -3.33 -18.09 9.38
N SER A 60 -2.91 -19.34 9.21
CA SER A 60 -1.77 -19.74 8.38
C SER A 60 -2.10 -19.54 6.89
N GLU A 61 -1.08 -19.60 6.02
CA GLU A 61 -1.31 -19.51 4.56
C GLU A 61 -2.31 -20.54 4.05
N LYS A 62 -2.27 -21.77 4.57
CA LYS A 62 -3.19 -22.84 4.18
C LYS A 62 -4.63 -22.59 4.64
N GLU A 63 -4.79 -22.05 5.85
CA GLU A 63 -6.11 -21.67 6.37
C GLU A 63 -6.69 -20.45 5.63
N LEU A 64 -5.83 -19.50 5.25
CA LEU A 64 -6.21 -18.37 4.42
C LEU A 64 -6.64 -18.81 3.01
N ASP A 65 -5.88 -19.70 2.38
CA ASP A 65 -6.20 -20.28 1.07
C ASP A 65 -7.57 -20.99 1.12
N THR A 66 -7.78 -21.81 2.15
CA THR A 66 -9.08 -22.45 2.40
C THR A 66 -10.20 -21.41 2.57
N PHE A 67 -10.00 -20.39 3.42
CA PHE A 67 -10.99 -19.33 3.69
C PHE A 67 -11.36 -18.52 2.43
N LEU A 68 -10.40 -18.22 1.57
CA LEU A 68 -10.63 -17.48 0.32
C LEU A 68 -11.34 -18.33 -0.75
N HIS A 69 -11.17 -19.65 -0.69
CA HIS A 69 -11.73 -20.59 -1.66
C HIS A 69 -12.95 -21.36 -1.14
N GLU A 70 -13.34 -21.20 0.13
CA GLU A 70 -14.51 -21.84 0.77
C GLU A 70 -15.87 -21.28 0.35
N LYS A 71 -15.93 -20.40 -0.65
CA LYS A 71 -17.17 -20.05 -1.33
C LYS A 71 -17.11 -20.45 -2.80
N ASN A 72 -17.41 -21.74 -3.03
CA ASN A 72 -18.21 -22.22 -4.15
C ASN A 72 -19.13 -23.33 -3.65
#